data_AF-A0A0F9CQ14-F1
#
_entry.id   AF-A0A0F9CQ14-F1
#
_cell.length_a   1.000
_cell.length_b   1.000
_cell.length_c   1.000
_cell.angle_alpha   90.00
_cell.angle_beta   90.00
_cell.angle_gamma   90.00
#
_symmetry.space_group_name_H-M   'P 1'
#
loop_
_entity.id
_entity.type
_entity.pdbx_description
1 polymer ?
#
loop_
_entity_poly.entity_id
_entity_poly.type
_entity_poly.pdbx_seq_one_letter_code
_entity_poly.pdbx_strand_id
1 'polypeptide(L)'
;MYSPTDFTYEQLEEQWGPLLERFCKRVDTSESREDILQELRIVLMRAQQKYDSSRGVKFVTYLWSACSNRIGNLYRARNKASRIPQELIEPLSRGVYFNGDEECWIERTQPAAYDDHTAVEALYGAPWEAQAIAQLVLGGVETKRGWRESGLTNEQIEKGISDLSSVLKGDSDV
;
A
#
# COMPACT_ATOMS: atom_id res chain seq x y z
N MET A 1 -13.43 5.81 -41.41
CA MET A 1 -13.57 6.18 -39.98
C MET A 1 -12.52 5.36 -39.25
N TYR A 2 -11.52 5.99 -38.63
CA TYR A 2 -10.40 5.27 -37.98
C TYR A 2 -10.92 4.43 -36.81
N SER A 3 -10.37 3.23 -36.64
CA SER A 3 -10.72 2.35 -35.53
C SER A 3 -9.97 2.82 -34.28
N PRO A 4 -10.57 2.77 -33.08
CA PRO A 4 -9.88 3.05 -31.82
C PRO A 4 -8.63 2.18 -31.61
N THR A 5 -8.58 1.00 -32.24
CA THR A 5 -7.42 0.09 -32.24
C THR A 5 -6.21 0.64 -32.99
N ASP A 6 -6.40 1.65 -33.82
CA ASP A 6 -5.34 2.25 -34.66
C ASP A 6 -4.54 3.33 -33.92
N PHE A 7 -5.03 3.74 -32.74
CA PHE A 7 -4.41 4.77 -31.90
C PHE A 7 -3.60 4.13 -30.77
N THR A 8 -2.55 4.81 -30.32
CA THR A 8 -1.89 4.42 -29.07
C THR A 8 -2.80 4.74 -27.87
N TYR A 9 -2.51 4.10 -26.74
CA TYR A 9 -3.29 4.37 -25.53
C TYR A 9 -3.14 5.84 -25.10
N GLU A 10 -1.95 6.42 -25.23
CA GLU A 10 -1.66 7.81 -24.86
C GLU A 10 -2.52 8.79 -25.69
N GLN A 11 -2.70 8.51 -26.99
CA GLN A 11 -3.56 9.30 -27.87
C GLN A 11 -5.03 9.20 -27.46
N LEU A 12 -5.49 8.01 -27.08
CA LEU A 12 -6.85 7.81 -26.58
C LEU A 12 -7.07 8.48 -25.23
N GLU A 13 -6.07 8.43 -24.35
CA GLU A 13 -6.12 9.08 -23.06
C GLU A 13 -6.15 10.60 -23.21
N GLU A 14 -5.35 11.17 -24.11
CA GLU A 14 -5.41 12.60 -24.42
C GLU A 14 -6.80 12.98 -24.96
N GLN A 15 -7.36 12.18 -25.86
CA GLN A 15 -8.66 12.44 -26.47
C GLN A 15 -9.83 12.31 -25.49
N TRP A 16 -9.82 11.28 -24.63
CA TRP A 16 -10.97 10.89 -23.81
C TRP A 16 -10.78 11.12 -22.31
N GLY A 17 -9.59 11.49 -21.85
CA GLY A 17 -9.29 11.83 -20.46
C GLY A 17 -10.26 12.85 -19.85
N PRO A 18 -10.58 13.96 -20.54
CA PRO A 18 -11.57 14.92 -20.05
C PRO A 18 -12.98 14.32 -19.83
N LEU A 19 -13.35 13.29 -20.58
CA LEU A 19 -14.60 12.55 -20.35
C LEU A 19 -14.52 11.72 -19.06
N LEU A 20 -13.39 11.04 -18.83
CA LEU A 20 -13.18 10.24 -17.62
C LEU A 20 -13.20 11.12 -16.36
N GLU A 21 -12.60 12.31 -16.42
CA GLU A 21 -12.67 13.26 -15.32
C GLU A 21 -14.10 13.73 -15.00
N ARG A 22 -14.93 13.93 -16.03
CA ARG A 22 -16.35 14.28 -15.83
C ARG A 22 -17.11 13.16 -15.13
N PHE A 23 -16.74 11.91 -15.38
CA PHE A 23 -17.29 10.78 -14.63
C PHE A 23 -16.85 10.84 -13.17
N CYS A 24 -15.56 11.02 -12.89
CA CYS A 24 -15.05 11.12 -11.53
C CYS A 24 -15.78 12.20 -10.69
N LYS A 25 -16.05 13.37 -11.28
CA LYS A 25 -16.79 14.46 -10.59
C LYS A 25 -18.23 14.10 -10.20
N ARG A 26 -18.82 13.08 -10.82
CA ARG A 26 -20.19 12.62 -10.54
C ARG A 26 -20.24 11.48 -9.55
N VAL A 27 -19.08 10.92 -9.21
CA VAL A 27 -18.97 9.81 -8.26
C VAL A 27 -18.81 10.41 -6.87
N ASP A 28 -19.88 10.36 -6.08
CA ASP A 28 -19.84 10.67 -4.65
C ASP A 28 -19.44 9.39 -3.89
N THR A 29 -18.15 9.26 -3.61
CA THR A 29 -17.56 8.11 -2.91
C THR A 29 -16.50 8.55 -1.91
N SER A 30 -16.28 7.72 -0.88
CA SER A 30 -15.13 7.82 0.01
C SER A 30 -13.81 7.39 -0.63
N GLU A 31 -13.87 6.76 -1.81
CA GLU A 31 -12.68 6.41 -2.60
C GLU A 31 -12.00 7.66 -3.15
N SER A 32 -10.68 7.62 -3.25
CA SER A 32 -9.89 8.69 -3.85
C SER A 32 -10.33 8.90 -5.30
N ARG A 33 -10.42 10.17 -5.71
CA ARG A 33 -10.67 10.53 -7.12
C ARG A 33 -9.64 9.91 -8.06
N GLU A 34 -8.40 9.74 -7.60
CA GLU A 34 -7.30 9.16 -8.38
C GLU A 34 -7.54 7.67 -8.64
N ASP A 35 -8.04 6.94 -7.65
CA ASP A 35 -8.36 5.51 -7.78
C ASP A 35 -9.47 5.30 -8.82
N ILE A 36 -10.53 6.12 -8.75
CA ILE A 36 -11.62 6.08 -9.74
C ILE A 36 -11.08 6.40 -11.13
N LEU A 37 -10.22 7.42 -11.25
CA LEU A 37 -9.65 7.80 -12.53
C LEU A 37 -8.78 6.66 -13.11
N GLN A 38 -8.00 5.98 -12.27
CA GLN A 38 -7.20 4.82 -12.67
C GLN A 38 -8.09 3.67 -13.15
N GLU A 39 -9.18 3.39 -12.45
CA GLU A 39 -10.17 2.41 -12.85
C GLU A 39 -10.82 2.74 -14.21
N LEU A 40 -11.14 4.02 -14.44
CA LEU A 40 -11.70 4.48 -15.72
C LEU A 40 -10.67 4.43 -16.86
N ARG A 41 -9.39 4.66 -16.58
CA ARG A 41 -8.29 4.46 -17.54
C ARG A 41 -8.15 3.00 -17.97
N ILE A 42 -8.26 2.07 -17.01
CA ILE A 42 -8.31 0.63 -17.30
C ILE A 42 -9.54 0.29 -18.16
N VAL A 43 -10.69 0.93 -17.91
CA VAL A 43 -11.89 0.78 -18.76
C VAL A 43 -11.64 1.28 -20.17
N LEU A 44 -10.98 2.42 -20.36
CA LEU A 44 -10.62 2.96 -21.68
C LEU A 44 -9.74 1.99 -22.46
N MET A 45 -8.68 1.47 -21.83
CA MET A 45 -7.78 0.47 -22.43
C MET A 45 -8.55 -0.79 -22.86
N ARG A 46 -9.43 -1.31 -21.99
CA ARG A 46 -10.27 -2.49 -22.33
C ARG A 46 -11.30 -2.17 -23.41
N ALA A 47 -11.84 -0.95 -23.42
CA ALA A 47 -12.80 -0.53 -24.41
C ALA A 47 -12.16 -0.48 -25.79
N GLN A 48 -10.93 0.02 -25.89
CA GLN A 48 -10.14 0.01 -27.12
C GLN A 48 -10.02 -1.41 -27.70
N GLN A 49 -9.64 -2.39 -26.88
CA GLN A 49 -9.41 -3.77 -27.31
C GLN A 49 -10.70 -4.50 -27.73
N LYS A 50 -11.83 -4.14 -27.13
CA LYS A 50 -13.11 -4.86 -27.30
C LYS A 50 -14.11 -4.14 -28.20
N TYR A 51 -13.79 -2.93 -28.65
CA TYR A 51 -14.70 -2.17 -29.49
C TYR A 51 -14.85 -2.82 -30.86
N ASP A 52 -16.10 -2.94 -31.27
CA ASP A 52 -16.48 -3.55 -32.54
C ASP A 52 -17.28 -2.52 -33.37
N SER A 53 -16.63 -2.01 -34.41
CA SER A 53 -17.21 -0.97 -35.28
C SER A 53 -18.36 -1.49 -36.14
N SER A 54 -18.48 -2.82 -36.36
CA SER A 54 -19.55 -3.40 -37.17
C SER A 54 -20.92 -3.31 -36.49
N ARG A 55 -20.95 -3.03 -35.18
CA ARG A 55 -22.18 -2.85 -34.40
C ARG A 55 -22.86 -1.50 -34.64
N GLY A 56 -22.25 -0.61 -35.42
CA GLY A 56 -22.83 0.71 -35.77
C GLY A 56 -22.91 1.70 -34.61
N VAL A 57 -22.28 1.41 -33.47
CA VAL A 57 -22.23 2.29 -32.29
C VAL A 57 -20.90 3.04 -32.30
N LYS A 58 -20.93 4.37 -32.08
CA LYS A 58 -19.69 5.17 -31.98
C LYS A 58 -18.89 4.77 -30.73
N PHE A 59 -17.56 4.79 -30.83
CA PHE A 59 -16.67 4.46 -29.72
C PHE A 59 -16.98 5.23 -28.43
N VAL A 60 -17.22 6.55 -28.52
CA VAL A 60 -17.58 7.38 -27.36
C VAL A 60 -18.84 6.90 -26.63
N THR A 61 -19.83 6.42 -27.39
CA THR A 61 -21.08 5.88 -26.82
C THR A 61 -20.81 4.56 -26.10
N TYR A 62 -20.01 3.69 -26.72
CA TYR A 62 -19.57 2.44 -26.10
C TYR A 62 -18.75 2.68 -24.82
N LEU A 63 -17.78 3.59 -24.88
CA LEU A 63 -16.95 3.98 -23.75
C LEU A 63 -17.79 4.56 -22.61
N TRP A 64 -18.73 5.45 -22.92
CA TRP A 64 -19.64 6.01 -21.91
C TRP A 64 -20.41 4.90 -21.19
N SER A 65 -20.96 3.93 -21.92
CA SER A 65 -21.67 2.79 -21.32
C SER A 65 -20.74 1.92 -20.46
N ALA A 66 -19.51 1.69 -20.90
CA ALA A 66 -18.51 0.93 -20.14
C ALA A 66 -18.14 1.63 -18.82
N CYS A 67 -17.90 2.95 -18.85
CA CYS A 67 -17.61 3.75 -17.67
C CYS A 67 -18.79 3.76 -16.68
N SER A 68 -20.01 4.00 -17.17
CA SER A 68 -21.23 3.95 -16.36
C SER A 68 -21.42 2.59 -15.68
N ASN A 69 -21.16 1.50 -16.41
CA ASN A 69 -21.21 0.15 -15.84
C ASN A 69 -20.15 -0.08 -14.76
N ARG A 70 -18.91 0.40 -14.96
CA ARG A 70 -17.85 0.28 -13.95
C ARG A 70 -18.21 1.01 -12.66
N ILE A 71 -18.66 2.25 -12.77
CA ILE A 71 -19.09 3.06 -11.62
C ILE A 71 -20.27 2.39 -10.90
N GLY A 72 -21.27 1.93 -11.66
CA GLY A 72 -22.39 1.18 -11.08
C GLY A 72 -21.94 -0.08 -10.32
N ASN A 73 -20.90 -0.77 -10.81
CA ASN A 73 -20.33 -1.93 -10.13
C ASN A 73 -19.56 -1.56 -8.86
N LEU A 74 -18.84 -0.42 -8.83
CA LEU A 74 -18.20 0.08 -7.61
C LEU A 74 -19.22 0.36 -6.51
N TYR A 75 -20.31 1.06 -6.84
CA TYR A 75 -21.43 1.28 -5.92
C TYR A 75 -22.04 -0.02 -5.39
N ARG A 76 -22.25 -1.03 -6.27
CA ARG A 76 -22.79 -2.33 -5.86
C ARG A 76 -21.81 -3.12 -4.98
N ALA A 77 -20.52 -3.09 -5.29
CA ALA A 77 -19.49 -3.78 -4.50
C ALA A 77 -19.42 -3.23 -3.08
N ARG A 78 -19.45 -1.90 -2.93
CA ARG A 78 -19.56 -1.23 -1.63
C ARG A 78 -20.80 -1.68 -0.86
N ASN A 79 -21.97 -1.63 -1.49
CA ASN A 79 -23.22 -2.02 -0.84
C ASN A 79 -23.30 -3.53 -0.54
N LYS A 80 -22.45 -4.36 -1.16
CA LYS A 80 -22.33 -5.78 -0.86
C LYS A 80 -21.43 -6.03 0.35
N ALA A 81 -20.40 -5.20 0.56
CA ALA A 81 -19.50 -5.29 1.71
C ALA A 81 -20.21 -5.00 3.05
N SER A 82 -21.33 -4.26 3.03
CA SER A 82 -22.14 -3.99 4.23
C SER A 82 -22.95 -5.19 4.76
N ARG A 83 -22.75 -6.40 4.23
CA ARG A 83 -23.42 -7.63 4.70
C ARG A 83 -22.68 -8.32 5.85
N ILE A 84 -21.49 -7.84 6.19
CA ILE A 84 -20.82 -8.24 7.42
C ILE A 84 -21.45 -7.38 8.52
N PRO A 85 -22.12 -7.98 9.54
CA PRO A 85 -22.56 -7.24 10.72
C PRO A 85 -21.40 -6.38 11.23
N GLN A 86 -21.64 -5.09 11.45
CA GLN A 86 -20.56 -4.19 11.88
C GLN A 86 -19.90 -4.64 13.18
N GLU A 87 -20.65 -5.38 14.01
CA GLU A 87 -20.18 -6.05 15.22
C GLU A 87 -19.07 -7.10 14.97
N LEU A 88 -18.99 -7.66 13.76
CA LEU A 88 -17.98 -8.63 13.34
C LEU A 88 -16.81 -8.00 12.59
N ILE A 89 -16.86 -6.69 12.34
CA ILE A 89 -15.76 -5.95 11.74
C ILE A 89 -14.90 -5.45 12.89
N GLU A 90 -13.92 -6.26 13.30
CA GLU A 90 -12.86 -5.76 14.17
C GLU A 90 -11.98 -4.80 13.35
N PRO A 91 -11.89 -3.51 13.74
CA PRO A 91 -11.02 -2.58 13.06
C PRO A 91 -9.57 -3.03 13.26
N LEU A 92 -8.79 -3.05 12.17
CA LEU A 92 -7.37 -3.40 12.21
C LEU A 92 -6.63 -2.53 13.26
N SER A 93 -6.98 -1.25 13.34
CA SER A 93 -6.58 -0.41 14.47
C SER A 93 -7.80 0.32 15.03
N ARG A 94 -8.04 0.20 16.34
CA ARG A 94 -8.83 1.19 17.07
C ARG A 94 -7.89 2.39 17.20
N GLY A 95 -8.10 3.45 16.42
CA GLY A 95 -7.16 4.56 16.21
C GLY A 95 -6.68 5.32 17.47
N VAL A 96 -5.92 4.66 18.33
CA VAL A 96 -5.16 5.25 19.43
C VAL A 96 -3.79 5.56 18.86
N TYR A 97 -3.64 6.77 18.35
CA TYR A 97 -2.33 7.33 18.05
C TYR A 97 -1.69 7.72 19.40
N PHE A 98 -0.44 7.29 19.59
CA PHE A 98 0.33 7.42 20.83
C PHE A 98 0.17 8.77 21.53
N ASN A 99 -0.61 8.74 22.61
CA ASN A 99 -0.37 9.47 23.85
C ASN A 99 -1.23 8.85 24.96
N GLY A 100 -0.86 7.63 25.38
CA GLY A 100 -1.30 7.03 26.63
C GLY A 100 -2.21 5.82 26.47
N ASP A 101 -1.58 4.65 26.50
CA ASP A 101 -2.09 3.38 27.02
C ASP A 101 -3.41 2.83 26.44
N GLU A 102 -3.30 2.02 25.38
CA GLU A 102 -3.91 0.69 25.28
C GLU A 102 -3.41 -0.05 24.02
N GLU A 103 -2.91 -1.27 24.20
CA GLU A 103 -2.19 -2.09 23.22
C GLU A 103 -2.97 -2.32 21.91
N CYS A 104 -2.40 -1.84 20.79
CA CYS A 104 -2.82 -2.23 19.45
C CYS A 104 -2.04 -3.46 19.00
N TRP A 105 -2.74 -4.55 18.65
CA TRP A 105 -2.15 -5.83 18.24
C TRP A 105 -1.40 -5.79 16.89
N ILE A 106 -1.32 -4.64 16.23
CA ILE A 106 -0.60 -4.49 14.94
C ILE A 106 0.87 -4.09 15.13
N GLU A 107 1.27 -3.58 16.30
CA GLU A 107 2.61 -3.00 16.49
C GLU A 107 3.72 -3.94 16.95
N ARG A 108 3.49 -5.26 16.97
CA ARG A 108 4.61 -6.20 17.12
C ARG A 108 5.34 -6.53 15.82
N THR A 109 4.92 -5.98 14.67
CA THR A 109 5.58 -6.31 13.39
C THR A 109 5.48 -5.22 12.31
N GLN A 110 5.54 -3.94 12.68
CA GLN A 110 5.95 -2.91 11.72
C GLN A 110 7.06 -2.05 12.31
N PRO A 111 8.31 -2.18 11.85
CA PRO A 111 9.34 -1.22 12.19
C PRO A 111 8.92 0.10 11.56
N ALA A 112 8.42 1.01 12.39
CA ALA A 112 8.19 2.38 12.01
C ALA A 112 9.53 3.00 11.58
N ALA A 113 9.53 3.61 10.40
CA ALA A 113 10.42 4.71 10.02
C ALA A 113 11.94 4.46 9.96
N TYR A 114 12.37 3.27 9.50
CA TYR A 114 13.69 3.12 8.87
C TYR A 114 13.52 2.53 7.47
N ASP A 115 13.24 3.39 6.48
CA ASP A 115 13.39 3.07 5.05
C ASP A 115 14.87 3.07 4.63
N ASP A 116 15.76 2.77 5.58
CA ASP A 116 17.17 2.55 5.34
C ASP A 116 17.36 1.05 5.16
N HIS A 117 17.07 0.59 3.94
CA HIS A 117 17.36 -0.75 3.45
C HIS A 117 18.81 -1.17 3.78
N THR A 118 19.73 -0.21 3.89
CA THR A 118 21.11 -0.40 4.37
C THR A 118 21.18 -0.99 5.78
N ALA A 119 20.31 -0.58 6.71
CA ALA A 119 20.29 -1.13 8.07
C ALA A 119 19.77 -2.57 8.09
N VAL A 120 18.81 -2.89 7.21
CA VAL A 120 18.29 -4.26 7.05
C VAL A 120 19.32 -5.16 6.37
N GLU A 121 20.04 -4.66 5.37
CA GLU A 121 21.14 -5.36 4.70
C GLU A 121 22.35 -5.58 5.62
N ALA A 122 22.77 -4.56 6.38
CA ALA A 122 23.89 -4.67 7.32
C ALA A 122 23.64 -5.72 8.40
N LEU A 123 22.39 -5.91 8.82
CA LEU A 123 22.02 -6.91 9.83
C LEU A 123 21.68 -8.29 9.24
N TYR A 124 21.69 -8.42 7.91
CA TYR A 124 21.39 -9.67 7.22
C TYR A 124 22.52 -10.70 7.45
N GLY A 125 22.22 -11.78 8.16
CA GLY A 125 23.20 -12.80 8.56
C GLY A 125 23.88 -12.55 9.92
N ALA A 126 23.56 -11.44 10.59
CA ALA A 126 23.99 -11.21 11.97
C ALA A 126 23.33 -12.22 12.94
N PRO A 127 24.02 -12.61 14.03
CA PRO A 127 23.42 -13.41 15.09
C PRO A 127 22.15 -12.76 15.66
N TRP A 128 21.19 -13.58 16.09
CA TRP A 128 19.88 -13.08 16.55
C TRP A 128 20.01 -12.13 17.73
N GLU A 129 21.03 -12.28 18.58
CA GLU A 129 21.31 -11.37 19.70
C GLU A 129 21.67 -9.95 19.21
N ALA A 130 22.43 -9.83 18.13
CA ALA A 130 22.78 -8.55 17.51
C ALA A 130 21.56 -7.90 16.86
N GLN A 131 20.73 -8.69 16.17
CA GLN A 131 19.49 -8.21 15.56
C GLN A 131 18.50 -7.72 16.62
N ALA A 132 18.36 -8.45 17.72
CA ALA A 132 17.47 -8.07 18.82
C ALA A 132 17.88 -6.73 19.46
N ILE A 133 19.17 -6.51 19.69
CA ILE A 133 19.66 -5.23 20.24
C ILE A 133 19.49 -4.11 19.22
N ALA A 134 19.81 -4.34 17.94
CA ALA A 134 19.65 -3.34 16.90
C ALA A 134 18.19 -2.90 16.75
N GLN A 135 17.24 -3.84 16.78
CA GLN A 135 15.81 -3.53 16.75
C GLN A 135 15.36 -2.72 17.97
N LEU A 136 15.85 -3.04 19.16
CA LEU A 136 15.53 -2.28 20.38
C LEU A 136 16.07 -0.85 20.31
N VAL A 137 17.30 -0.67 19.80
CA VAL A 137 17.90 0.65 19.60
C VAL A 137 17.14 1.46 18.55
N LEU A 138 16.82 0.86 17.40
CA LEU A 138 16.00 1.50 16.36
C LEU A 138 14.58 1.82 16.85
N GLY A 139 14.05 1.03 17.78
CA GLY A 139 12.80 1.28 18.50
C GLY A 139 12.90 2.33 19.62
N GLY A 140 14.05 3.01 19.78
CA GLY A 140 14.26 4.07 20.77
C GLY A 140 14.63 3.59 22.17
N VAL A 141 14.85 2.29 22.37
CA VAL A 141 15.32 1.73 23.65
C VAL A 141 16.84 1.61 23.58
N GLU A 142 17.55 2.57 24.14
CA GLU A 142 19.02 2.64 24.04
C GLU A 142 19.76 2.12 25.29
N THR A 143 19.02 1.75 26.34
CA THR A 143 19.63 1.38 27.63
C THR A 143 19.61 -0.12 27.88
N LYS A 144 20.70 -0.65 28.45
CA LYS A 144 20.79 -2.04 28.93
C LYS A 144 19.69 -2.43 29.93
N ARG A 145 19.14 -1.45 30.64
CA ARG A 145 18.00 -1.66 31.55
C ARG A 145 16.74 -1.93 30.74
N GLY A 146 16.44 -1.08 29.75
CA GLY A 146 15.30 -1.28 28.85
C GLY A 146 15.38 -2.61 28.09
N TRP A 147 16.58 -3.01 27.64
CA TRP A 147 16.76 -4.31 26.97
C TRP A 147 16.46 -5.52 27.85
N ARG A 148 16.79 -5.43 29.15
CA ARG A 148 16.42 -6.45 30.14
C ARG A 148 14.92 -6.48 30.40
N GLU A 149 14.30 -5.31 30.47
CA GLU A 149 12.84 -5.18 30.60
C GLU A 149 12.12 -5.75 29.36
N SER A 150 12.76 -5.77 28.20
CA SER A 150 12.31 -6.46 26.98
C SER A 150 12.61 -7.98 26.93
N GLY A 151 13.24 -8.54 27.97
CA GLY A 151 13.43 -9.99 28.13
C GLY A 151 14.80 -10.55 27.75
N LEU A 152 15.80 -9.70 27.42
CA LEU A 152 17.16 -10.16 27.15
C LEU A 152 17.95 -10.41 28.45
N THR A 153 18.72 -11.51 28.48
CA THR A 153 19.65 -11.79 29.59
C THR A 153 20.92 -10.96 29.46
N ASN A 154 21.69 -10.82 30.56
CA ASN A 154 22.97 -10.09 30.53
C ASN A 154 23.95 -10.70 29.52
N GLU A 155 24.01 -12.03 29.44
CA GLU A 155 24.88 -12.75 28.49
C GLU A 155 24.47 -12.47 27.04
N GLN A 156 23.17 -12.45 26.74
CA GLN A 156 22.65 -12.12 25.42
C GLN A 156 22.92 -10.66 25.05
N ILE A 157 22.82 -9.75 26.03
CA ILE A 157 23.15 -8.33 25.83
C ILE A 157 24.63 -8.16 25.51
N GLU A 158 25.52 -8.79 26.27
CA GLU A 158 26.97 -8.67 26.05
C GLU A 158 27.39 -9.27 24.70
N LYS A 159 26.85 -10.47 24.38
CA LYS A 159 27.08 -11.12 23.10
C LYS A 159 26.52 -10.30 21.93
N GLY A 160 25.27 -9.84 22.03
CA GLY A 160 24.64 -9.03 21.00
C GLY A 160 25.34 -7.69 20.75
N ILE A 161 25.86 -7.01 21.78
CA ILE A 161 26.66 -5.79 21.61
C ILE A 161 27.96 -6.09 20.86
N SER A 162 28.65 -7.19 21.25
CA SER A 162 29.90 -7.61 20.62
C SER A 162 29.68 -7.93 19.14
N ASP A 163 28.66 -8.74 18.85
CA ASP A 163 28.31 -9.18 17.50
C ASP A 163 27.85 -7.99 16.64
N LEU A 164 27.01 -7.11 17.17
CA LEU A 164 26.57 -5.89 16.48
C LEU A 164 27.75 -4.94 16.21
N SER A 165 28.69 -4.79 17.15
CA SER A 165 29.90 -4.00 16.93
C SER A 165 30.80 -4.59 15.85
N SER A 166 30.85 -5.92 15.73
CA SER A 166 31.63 -6.60 14.69
C SER A 166 31.05 -6.38 13.30
N VAL A 167 29.72 -6.45 13.18
CA VAL A 167 28.98 -6.21 11.92
C VAL A 167 29.17 -4.77 11.46
N LEU A 168 28.95 -3.79 12.35
CA LEU A 168 29.09 -2.37 12.01
C LEU A 168 30.53 -1.93 11.69
N LYS A 169 31.54 -2.65 12.17
CA LYS A 169 32.96 -2.40 11.84
C LYS A 169 33.41 -3.10 10.56
N GLY A 170 32.73 -4.18 10.16
CA GLY A 170 33.04 -4.96 8.96
C GLY A 170 32.72 -4.23 7.64
N ASP A 171 31.85 -3.23 7.67
CA ASP A 171 31.48 -2.40 6.50
C ASP A 171 32.42 -1.20 6.26
N SER A 172 33.55 -1.11 6.97
CA SER A 172 34.53 -0.01 6.80
C SER A 172 35.64 -0.29 5.76
N ASP A 173 35.62 -1.42 5.06
CA ASP A 173 36.66 -1.84 4.09
C ASP A 173 36.07 -2.19 2.70
N VAL A 174 35.22 -1.31 2.14
CA VAL A 174 34.89 -1.30 0.70
C VAL A 174 34.95 0.12 0.14
#